data_AF-A0A939UQ51-F1
#
_entry.id   AF-A0A939UQ51-F1
#
_cell.length_a   1.000
_cell.length_b   1.000
_cell.length_c   1.000
_cell.angle_alpha   90.00
_cell.angle_beta   90.00
_cell.angle_gamma   90.00
#
_symmetry.space_group_name_H-M   'P 1'
#
loop_
_entity.id
_entity.type
_entity.pdbx_description
1 polymer ?
#
loop_
_entity_poly.entity_id
_entity_poly.type
_entity_poly.pdbx_seq_one_letter_code
_entity_poly.pdbx_strand_id
1 'polypeptide(L)'
;MKKYMSLIIIIAVLAVVALFNSVINSSKQEEKATETGHSHDSGPKLLDATLIFNKVMVLETTSGNVEIAVLKKDIPRTSSRMLSLAKKDMFKDTRVIRANDWHVQFAELPVKMDNLPREYANNLLSCNYAVGIAHRKGEDNGTTSLFIIREPSFSVINSYTIFGYVVQGQDVVKELTEDDSIVASSVRAKTPEDDKALVDIMKQGNMDHGTATQFEMKATAEFEAEAVRKMSEQLPGKMDE
;
A
#
# COMPACT_ATOMS: atom_id res chain seq x y z
N MET A 1 66.26 0.07 -38.93
CA MET A 1 65.78 -0.69 -37.76
C MET A 1 65.81 0.12 -36.45
N LYS A 2 66.91 0.78 -36.06
CA LYS A 2 66.98 1.57 -34.79
C LYS A 2 65.91 2.69 -34.65
N LYS A 3 65.51 3.36 -35.74
CA LYS A 3 64.48 4.43 -35.71
C LYS A 3 63.07 3.93 -35.39
N TYR A 4 62.72 2.69 -35.77
CA TYR A 4 61.40 2.10 -35.49
C TYR A 4 61.33 1.52 -34.07
N MET A 5 62.47 1.13 -33.50
CA MET A 5 62.56 0.61 -32.14
C MET A 5 62.28 1.70 -31.09
N SER A 6 62.74 2.95 -31.30
CA SER A 6 62.38 4.07 -30.42
C SER A 6 60.89 4.44 -30.50
N LEU A 7 60.25 4.32 -31.67
CA LEU A 7 58.82 4.64 -31.83
C LEU A 7 57.93 3.65 -31.07
N ILE A 8 58.26 2.36 -31.11
CA ILE A 8 57.51 1.30 -30.41
C ILE A 8 57.64 1.45 -28.88
N ILE A 9 58.83 1.82 -28.38
CA ILE A 9 59.05 2.07 -26.95
C ILE A 9 58.22 3.27 -26.47
N ILE A 10 58.13 4.34 -27.25
CA ILE A 10 57.32 5.52 -26.89
C ILE A 10 55.82 5.19 -26.81
N ILE A 11 55.31 4.40 -27.77
CA ILE A 11 53.90 3.98 -27.77
C ILE A 11 53.59 3.07 -26.57
N ALA A 12 54.49 2.15 -26.22
CA ALA A 12 54.33 1.29 -25.06
C ALA A 12 54.32 2.07 -23.73
N VAL A 13 55.19 3.08 -23.59
CA VAL A 13 55.22 3.94 -22.40
C VAL A 13 53.94 4.77 -22.28
N LEU A 14 53.42 5.31 -23.40
CA LEU A 14 52.17 6.08 -23.39
C LEU A 14 50.95 5.20 -23.03
N ALA A 15 50.91 3.95 -23.49
CA ALA A 15 49.85 3.01 -23.11
C ALA A 15 49.89 2.65 -21.61
N VAL A 16 51.07 2.49 -21.03
CA VAL A 16 51.23 2.23 -19.59
C VAL A 16 50.81 3.44 -18.74
N VAL A 17 51.13 4.66 -19.18
CA VAL A 17 50.70 5.90 -18.50
C VAL A 17 49.16 6.06 -18.56
N ALA A 18 48.53 5.72 -19.68
CA ALA A 18 47.07 5.78 -19.81
C ALA A 18 46.36 4.77 -18.88
N LEU A 19 46.92 3.56 -18.75
CA LEU A 19 46.38 2.53 -17.84
C LEU A 19 46.59 2.91 -16.37
N PHE A 20 47.72 3.52 -16.01
CA PHE A 20 47.96 4.03 -14.66
C PHE A 20 46.99 5.16 -14.28
N ASN A 21 46.69 6.09 -15.21
CA ASN A 21 45.72 7.15 -14.95
C ASN A 21 44.29 6.60 -14.79
N SER A 22 43.91 5.52 -15.49
CA SER A 22 42.58 4.90 -15.34
C SER A 22 42.41 4.18 -13.98
N VAL A 23 43.49 3.60 -13.44
CA VAL A 23 43.48 2.94 -12.13
C VAL A 23 43.44 3.97 -10.99
N ILE A 24 44.21 5.06 -11.08
CA ILE A 24 44.22 6.13 -10.07
C ILE A 24 42.89 6.90 -10.03
N ASN A 25 42.17 7.01 -11.16
CA ASN A 25 40.86 7.67 -11.18
C ASN A 25 39.72 6.76 -10.66
N SER A 26 39.93 5.44 -10.61
CA SER A 26 38.95 4.48 -10.08
C SER A 26 39.05 4.29 -8.56
N SER A 27 40.17 4.66 -7.93
CA SER A 27 40.38 4.55 -6.47
C SER A 27 39.99 5.81 -5.68
N LYS A 28 39.36 6.82 -6.32
CA LYS A 28 38.95 8.09 -5.67
C LYS A 28 37.48 8.14 -5.26
N GLN A 29 36.77 7.01 -5.29
CA GLN A 29 35.35 6.93 -4.88
C GLN A 29 35.05 6.04 -3.67
N GLU A 30 36.06 5.47 -3.00
CA GLU A 30 35.87 4.71 -1.75
C GLU A 30 36.78 5.21 -0.63
N GLU A 31 36.59 6.45 -0.17
CA GLU A 31 36.95 6.84 1.20
C GLU A 31 36.29 8.17 1.59
N LYS A 32 35.05 8.10 2.10
CA LYS A 32 34.52 9.12 3.02
C LYS A 32 33.40 8.58 3.91
N ALA A 33 33.75 7.59 4.73
CA ALA A 33 33.27 7.46 6.10
C ALA A 33 34.48 7.88 6.97
N THR A 34 34.42 8.70 8.02
CA THR A 34 33.43 8.83 9.09
C THR A 34 33.61 10.19 9.80
N GLU A 35 32.53 10.69 10.40
CA GLU A 35 32.48 11.61 11.56
C GLU A 35 32.85 13.10 11.40
N THR A 36 31.81 13.93 11.20
CA THR A 36 31.54 15.07 12.08
C THR A 36 30.03 15.29 12.26
N GLY A 37 29.58 15.30 13.51
CA GLY A 37 28.40 16.05 13.98
C GLY A 37 27.01 15.60 13.54
N HIS A 38 26.34 14.81 14.39
CA HIS A 38 24.92 14.52 14.31
C HIS A 38 24.04 15.79 14.29
N SER A 39 23.38 16.00 13.15
CA SER A 39 21.92 16.16 13.13
C SER A 39 21.41 15.36 11.94
N HIS A 40 21.11 14.08 12.19
CA HIS A 40 20.34 13.29 11.24
C HIS A 40 18.95 13.89 11.26
N ASP A 41 18.68 14.82 10.34
CA ASP A 41 17.33 15.23 10.01
C ASP A 41 16.66 14.01 9.38
N SER A 42 16.11 13.17 10.25
CA SER A 42 15.26 12.07 9.83
C SER A 42 14.06 12.72 9.15
N GLY A 43 13.99 12.58 7.82
CA GLY A 43 12.76 12.86 7.08
C GLY A 43 11.55 12.30 7.82
N PRO A 44 10.34 12.86 7.60
CA PRO A 44 9.19 12.65 8.46
C PRO A 44 9.04 11.18 8.83
N LYS A 45 9.17 10.86 10.13
CA LYS A 45 9.00 9.50 10.64
C LYS A 45 7.65 8.99 10.16
N LEU A 46 7.67 7.97 9.30
CA LEU A 46 6.45 7.26 8.93
C LEU A 46 5.85 6.65 10.19
N LEU A 47 4.55 6.86 10.37
CA LEU A 47 3.80 6.28 11.47
C LEU A 47 3.46 4.82 11.13
N ASP A 48 3.48 3.96 12.14
CA ASP A 48 3.00 2.58 11.98
C ASP A 48 1.49 2.58 11.73
N ALA A 49 1.05 1.78 10.76
CA ALA A 49 -0.36 1.62 10.45
C ALA A 49 -1.11 1.08 11.68
N THR A 50 -2.16 1.79 12.08
CA THR A 50 -3.01 1.38 13.20
C THR A 50 -4.07 0.37 12.77
N LEU A 51 -4.43 0.34 11.48
CA LEU A 51 -5.49 -0.51 10.91
C LEU A 51 -6.87 -0.25 11.53
N ILE A 52 -7.02 0.86 12.25
CA ILE A 52 -8.29 1.25 12.89
C ILE A 52 -9.17 1.94 11.86
N PHE A 53 -10.38 1.40 11.69
CA PHE A 53 -11.42 1.99 10.86
C PHE A 53 -12.74 2.10 11.62
N ASN A 54 -13.63 2.98 11.13
CA ASN A 54 -14.98 3.15 11.65
C ASN A 54 -16.04 3.26 10.55
N LYS A 55 -15.60 3.29 9.30
CA LYS A 55 -16.45 3.40 8.11
C LYS A 55 -16.08 2.30 7.13
N VAL A 56 -17.14 1.74 6.54
CA VAL A 56 -17.04 0.79 5.44
C VAL A 56 -17.64 1.46 4.21
N MET A 57 -16.86 1.49 3.13
CA MET A 57 -17.32 1.90 1.81
C MET A 57 -17.94 0.70 1.13
N VAL A 58 -19.18 0.82 0.67
CA VAL A 58 -19.92 -0.25 0.01
C VAL A 58 -19.99 0.09 -1.47
N LEU A 59 -19.55 -0.84 -2.31
CA LEU A 59 -19.70 -0.79 -3.77
C LEU A 59 -20.63 -1.93 -4.16
N GLU A 60 -21.85 -1.59 -4.55
CA GLU A 60 -22.79 -2.55 -5.14
C GLU A 60 -22.40 -2.69 -6.61
N THR A 61 -22.01 -3.89 -7.04
CA THR A 61 -21.63 -4.17 -8.42
C THR A 61 -22.70 -5.02 -9.11
N THR A 62 -22.61 -5.14 -10.43
CA THR A 62 -23.41 -6.08 -11.22
C THR A 62 -23.24 -7.55 -10.80
N SER A 63 -22.13 -7.89 -10.14
CA SER A 63 -21.82 -9.24 -9.64
C SER A 63 -22.00 -9.41 -8.12
N GLY A 64 -22.48 -8.38 -7.42
CA GLY A 64 -22.67 -8.41 -5.96
C GLY A 64 -21.92 -7.30 -5.25
N ASN A 65 -21.97 -7.32 -3.92
CA ASN A 65 -21.43 -6.24 -3.10
C ASN A 65 -19.96 -6.47 -2.76
N VAL A 66 -19.18 -5.39 -2.80
CA VAL A 66 -17.80 -5.33 -2.30
C VAL A 66 -17.74 -4.27 -1.21
N GLU A 67 -17.34 -4.69 -0.01
CA GLU A 67 -17.36 -3.81 1.16
C GLU A 67 -15.96 -3.63 1.72
N ILE A 68 -15.53 -2.37 1.83
CA ILE A 68 -14.14 -1.98 2.05
C ILE A 68 -14.02 -1.25 3.39
N ALA A 69 -13.24 -1.81 4.31
CA ALA A 69 -12.80 -1.11 5.52
C ALA A 69 -11.85 0.03 5.13
N VAL A 70 -12.21 1.26 5.45
CA VAL A 70 -11.44 2.45 5.04
C VAL A 70 -10.58 3.00 6.18
N LEU A 71 -9.27 3.01 5.98
CA LEU A 71 -8.24 3.35 6.97
C LEU A 71 -7.98 4.86 7.07
N LYS A 72 -9.02 5.63 7.41
CA LYS A 72 -8.94 7.10 7.45
C LYS A 72 -7.91 7.65 8.44
N LYS A 73 -7.62 6.93 9.53
CA LYS A 73 -6.61 7.36 10.51
C LYS A 73 -5.19 7.28 9.93
N ASP A 74 -4.92 6.22 9.18
CA ASP A 74 -3.59 5.94 8.62
C ASP A 74 -3.37 6.69 7.29
N ILE A 75 -4.41 6.78 6.47
CA ILE A 75 -4.36 7.30 5.09
C ILE A 75 -5.46 8.37 4.90
N PRO A 76 -5.31 9.55 5.53
CA PRO A 76 -6.43 10.47 5.74
C PRO A 76 -6.95 11.15 4.49
N ARG A 77 -6.08 11.56 3.55
CA ARG A 77 -6.52 12.36 2.38
C ARG A 77 -7.27 11.47 1.39
N THR A 78 -6.66 10.35 1.04
CA THR A 78 -7.24 9.37 0.11
C THR A 78 -8.53 8.79 0.67
N SER A 79 -8.50 8.31 1.92
CA SER A 79 -9.69 7.74 2.57
C SER A 79 -10.84 8.73 2.65
N SER A 80 -10.57 9.99 3.02
CA SER A 80 -11.62 11.01 3.11
C SER A 80 -12.24 11.31 1.75
N ARG A 81 -11.44 11.31 0.69
CA ARG A 81 -11.94 11.49 -0.68
C ARG A 81 -12.80 10.31 -1.11
N MET A 82 -12.32 9.08 -0.96
CA MET A 82 -13.06 7.88 -1.38
C MET A 82 -14.39 7.75 -0.63
N LEU A 83 -14.40 7.98 0.69
CA LEU A 83 -15.65 8.00 1.47
C LEU A 83 -16.61 9.11 1.04
N SER A 84 -16.09 10.29 0.69
CA SER A 84 -16.91 11.42 0.21
C SER A 84 -17.57 11.12 -1.12
N LEU A 85 -16.82 10.49 -2.05
CA LEU A 85 -17.33 10.09 -3.36
C LEU A 85 -18.39 8.98 -3.23
N ALA A 86 -18.10 7.93 -2.46
CA ALA A 86 -19.04 6.83 -2.23
C ALA A 86 -20.31 7.30 -1.52
N LYS A 87 -20.21 8.18 -0.52
CA LYS A 87 -21.40 8.74 0.16
C LYS A 87 -22.31 9.52 -0.79
N LYS A 88 -21.76 10.08 -1.88
CA LYS A 88 -22.51 10.84 -2.90
C LYS A 88 -22.94 9.99 -4.08
N ASP A 89 -22.77 8.67 -3.99
CA ASP A 89 -23.03 7.72 -5.06
C ASP A 89 -22.26 8.03 -6.36
N MET A 90 -21.07 8.62 -6.26
CA MET A 90 -20.31 9.07 -7.44
C MET A 90 -19.66 7.93 -8.22
N PHE A 91 -19.57 6.73 -7.64
CA PHE A 91 -19.02 5.56 -8.34
C PHE A 91 -20.04 4.84 -9.21
N LYS A 92 -21.31 5.23 -9.18
CA LYS A 92 -22.32 4.67 -10.07
C LYS A 92 -21.88 4.74 -11.54
N ASP A 93 -22.14 3.66 -12.26
CA ASP A 93 -21.77 3.41 -13.66
C ASP A 93 -20.24 3.33 -13.91
N THR A 94 -19.43 3.26 -12.85
CA THR A 94 -17.98 3.06 -12.99
C THR A 94 -17.69 1.60 -13.35
N ARG A 95 -17.11 1.40 -14.54
CA ARG A 95 -16.77 0.08 -15.07
C ARG A 95 -15.47 -0.47 -14.52
N VAL A 96 -15.37 -1.79 -14.49
CA VAL A 96 -14.08 -2.48 -14.42
C VAL A 96 -13.36 -2.25 -15.75
N ILE A 97 -12.14 -1.71 -15.72
CA ILE A 97 -11.32 -1.44 -16.91
C ILE A 97 -10.15 -2.39 -17.06
N ARG A 98 -9.91 -3.21 -16.03
CA ARG A 98 -8.92 -4.27 -16.05
C ARG A 98 -9.31 -5.31 -15.02
N ALA A 99 -9.42 -6.55 -15.45
CA ALA A 99 -9.57 -7.70 -14.57
C ALA A 99 -8.57 -8.77 -15.00
N ASN A 100 -7.73 -9.23 -14.07
CA ASN A 100 -6.84 -10.36 -14.29
C ASN A 100 -6.69 -11.16 -13.00
N ASP A 101 -5.86 -12.20 -13.03
CA ASP A 101 -5.70 -13.12 -11.91
C ASP A 101 -5.27 -12.42 -10.62
N TRP A 102 -4.44 -11.37 -10.72
CA TRP A 102 -3.82 -10.74 -9.54
C TRP A 102 -4.50 -9.44 -9.09
N HIS A 103 -5.30 -8.75 -9.92
CA HIS A 103 -6.09 -7.60 -9.49
C HIS A 103 -7.29 -7.30 -10.39
N VAL A 104 -8.19 -6.49 -9.85
CA VAL A 104 -9.24 -5.78 -10.58
C VAL A 104 -9.06 -4.27 -10.40
N GLN A 105 -9.30 -3.49 -11.45
CA GLN A 105 -9.22 -2.03 -11.46
C GLN A 105 -10.49 -1.41 -12.02
N PHE A 106 -11.05 -0.45 -11.29
CA PHE A 106 -12.19 0.36 -11.72
C PHE A 106 -11.73 1.63 -12.43
N ALA A 107 -12.53 2.08 -13.39
CA ALA A 107 -12.27 3.30 -14.16
C ALA A 107 -12.07 4.51 -13.26
N GLU A 108 -11.35 5.51 -13.78
CA GLU A 108 -11.36 6.83 -13.20
C GLU A 108 -12.76 7.45 -13.36
N LEU A 109 -13.23 8.12 -12.32
CA LEU A 109 -14.49 8.86 -12.37
C LEU A 109 -14.35 10.04 -13.35
N PRO A 110 -15.39 10.37 -14.14
CA PRO A 110 -15.37 11.49 -15.08
C PRO A 110 -15.55 12.84 -14.39
N VAL A 111 -14.85 13.07 -13.27
CA VAL A 111 -14.87 14.30 -12.49
C VAL A 111 -13.46 14.85 -12.34
N LYS A 112 -13.29 16.15 -12.61
CA LYS A 112 -11.99 16.80 -12.46
C LYS A 112 -11.66 16.95 -10.98
N MET A 113 -10.57 16.33 -10.53
CA MET A 113 -10.05 16.45 -9.17
C MET A 113 -8.54 16.58 -9.16
N ASP A 114 -8.01 17.26 -8.14
CA ASP A 114 -6.56 17.37 -7.94
C ASP A 114 -5.94 16.01 -7.66
N ASN A 115 -4.69 15.82 -8.08
CA ASN A 115 -3.90 14.63 -7.79
C ASN A 115 -3.84 14.35 -6.28
N LEU A 116 -3.99 13.09 -5.89
CA LEU A 116 -3.62 12.62 -4.56
C LEU A 116 -2.11 12.36 -4.53
N PRO A 117 -1.36 13.07 -3.68
CA PRO A 117 0.00 12.66 -3.39
C PRO A 117 -0.02 11.30 -2.70
N ARG A 118 1.04 10.52 -2.89
CA ARG A 118 1.12 9.19 -2.30
C ARG A 118 1.19 9.29 -0.77
N GLU A 119 0.31 8.53 -0.11
CA GLU A 119 0.25 8.35 1.34
C GLU A 119 0.71 6.93 1.71
N TYR A 120 1.43 6.85 2.83
CA TYR A 120 2.05 5.62 3.33
C TYR A 120 1.99 5.58 4.85
N ALA A 121 1.92 4.36 5.39
CA ALA A 121 2.13 4.04 6.79
C ALA A 121 3.00 2.77 6.86
N ASN A 122 3.85 2.63 7.88
CA ASN A 122 4.64 1.41 8.02
C ASN A 122 3.72 0.22 8.24
N ASN A 123 4.10 -0.93 7.70
CA ASN A 123 3.37 -2.19 7.83
C ASN A 123 1.95 -2.19 7.25
N LEU A 124 1.63 -1.24 6.37
CA LEU A 124 0.42 -1.31 5.57
C LEU A 124 0.64 -2.27 4.40
N LEU A 125 0.13 -3.50 4.52
CA LEU A 125 0.42 -4.59 3.61
C LEU A 125 -0.32 -4.46 2.28
N SER A 126 0.39 -4.70 1.18
CA SER A 126 -0.21 -4.90 -0.16
C SER A 126 -0.51 -6.38 -0.38
N CYS A 127 -1.31 -6.97 0.52
CA CYS A 127 -1.72 -8.37 0.47
C CYS A 127 -3.04 -8.55 -0.27
N ASN A 128 -3.56 -9.78 -0.29
CA ASN A 128 -4.88 -10.09 -0.83
C ASN A 128 -5.94 -9.14 -0.28
N TYR A 129 -6.79 -8.67 -1.17
CA TYR A 129 -7.91 -7.79 -0.90
C TYR A 129 -7.53 -6.41 -0.38
N ALA A 130 -6.26 -6.03 -0.40
CA ALA A 130 -5.86 -4.64 -0.24
C ALA A 130 -6.43 -3.78 -1.37
N VAL A 131 -6.90 -2.59 -1.02
CA VAL A 131 -7.51 -1.63 -1.94
C VAL A 131 -6.62 -0.41 -2.04
N GLY A 132 -6.21 -0.07 -3.26
CA GLY A 132 -5.32 1.05 -3.52
C GLY A 132 -5.79 1.99 -4.61
N ILE A 133 -5.15 3.15 -4.69
CA ILE A 133 -5.38 4.12 -5.78
C ILE A 133 -4.45 3.81 -6.93
N ALA A 134 -5.03 3.61 -8.11
CA ALA A 134 -4.27 3.44 -9.32
C ALA A 134 -3.69 4.79 -9.78
N HIS A 135 -2.46 4.74 -10.26
CA HIS A 135 -1.77 5.84 -10.92
C HIS A 135 -0.76 5.26 -11.90
N ARG A 136 -0.20 6.12 -12.76
CA ARG A 136 0.86 5.68 -13.67
C ARG A 136 2.14 5.36 -12.87
N LYS A 137 2.86 4.32 -13.27
CA LYS A 137 4.10 3.90 -12.61
C LYS A 137 5.10 5.06 -12.55
N GLY A 138 5.64 5.33 -11.36
CA GLY A 138 6.60 6.41 -11.13
C GLY A 138 5.99 7.81 -11.02
N GLU A 139 4.67 7.94 -11.09
CA GLU A 139 3.95 9.19 -10.92
C GLU A 139 3.18 9.18 -9.57
N ASP A 140 2.98 10.35 -8.97
CA ASP A 140 2.17 10.56 -7.76
C ASP A 140 0.91 11.36 -8.14
N ASN A 141 0.14 10.82 -9.08
CA ASN A 141 -0.99 11.51 -9.71
C ASN A 141 -2.29 10.70 -9.69
N GLY A 142 -2.44 9.77 -8.76
CA GLY A 142 -3.70 9.04 -8.60
C GLY A 142 -4.85 9.99 -8.26
N THR A 143 -6.04 9.73 -8.79
CA THR A 143 -7.21 10.60 -8.59
C THR A 143 -8.36 9.85 -7.92
N THR A 144 -9.01 8.94 -8.67
CA THR A 144 -10.22 8.22 -8.26
C THR A 144 -10.27 6.77 -8.73
N SER A 145 -9.46 6.38 -9.71
CA SER A 145 -9.36 4.98 -10.11
C SER A 145 -8.80 4.17 -8.94
N LEU A 146 -9.53 3.14 -8.54
CA LEU A 146 -9.14 2.23 -7.47
C LEU A 146 -8.89 0.84 -8.04
N PHE A 147 -8.00 0.10 -7.38
CA PHE A 147 -7.77 -1.31 -7.65
C PHE A 147 -7.92 -2.13 -6.38
N ILE A 148 -8.24 -3.41 -6.55
CA ILE A 148 -8.31 -4.40 -5.49
C ILE A 148 -7.40 -5.56 -5.85
N ILE A 149 -6.50 -5.92 -4.95
CA ILE A 149 -5.58 -7.05 -5.11
C ILE A 149 -6.36 -8.36 -4.93
N ARG A 150 -6.23 -9.29 -5.88
CA ARG A 150 -6.77 -10.66 -5.81
C ARG A 150 -5.72 -11.65 -5.30
N GLU A 151 -4.49 -11.47 -5.80
CA GLU A 151 -3.31 -12.26 -5.43
C GLU A 151 -2.12 -11.32 -5.23
N PRO A 152 -1.25 -11.55 -4.23
CA PRO A 152 -0.18 -10.62 -3.90
C PRO A 152 0.85 -10.65 -5.03
N SER A 153 1.16 -9.48 -5.59
CA SER A 153 2.24 -9.32 -6.55
C SER A 153 3.33 -8.44 -5.97
N PHE A 154 4.57 -8.95 -5.94
CA PHE A 154 5.74 -8.20 -5.47
C PHE A 154 5.90 -6.83 -6.16
N SER A 155 5.39 -6.68 -7.39
CA SER A 155 5.46 -5.43 -8.15
C SER A 155 4.52 -4.32 -7.65
N VAL A 156 3.54 -4.65 -6.79
CA VAL A 156 2.55 -3.71 -6.26
C VAL A 156 2.92 -3.25 -4.84
N ILE A 157 3.69 -4.08 -4.12
CA ILE A 157 4.12 -3.82 -2.74
C ILE A 157 4.85 -2.47 -2.67
N ASN A 158 4.38 -1.58 -1.79
CA ASN A 158 4.92 -0.25 -1.49
C ASN A 158 4.94 0.77 -2.65
N SER A 159 4.35 0.45 -3.80
CA SER A 159 4.35 1.35 -4.97
C SER A 159 3.09 2.23 -5.06
N TYR A 160 2.05 1.91 -4.30
CA TYR A 160 0.74 2.57 -4.35
C TYR A 160 0.26 2.95 -2.95
N THR A 161 -0.65 3.92 -2.87
CA THR A 161 -1.41 4.18 -1.65
C THR A 161 -2.49 3.15 -1.49
N ILE A 162 -2.28 2.23 -0.54
CA ILE A 162 -3.33 1.37 0.01
C ILE A 162 -4.16 2.22 0.98
N PHE A 163 -5.47 2.22 0.87
CA PHE A 163 -6.35 3.00 1.76
C PHE A 163 -7.40 2.15 2.49
N GLY A 164 -7.47 0.85 2.18
CA GLY A 164 -8.45 -0.03 2.78
C GLY A 164 -8.25 -1.49 2.39
N TYR A 165 -9.15 -2.32 2.92
CA TYR A 165 -9.19 -3.77 2.69
C TYR A 165 -10.64 -4.20 2.48
N VAL A 166 -10.88 -5.13 1.55
CA VAL A 166 -12.22 -5.70 1.36
C VAL A 166 -12.52 -6.61 2.55
N VAL A 167 -13.50 -6.24 3.38
CA VAL A 167 -13.95 -7.01 4.54
C VAL A 167 -15.14 -7.90 4.23
N GLN A 168 -15.89 -7.63 3.16
CA GLN A 168 -16.92 -8.54 2.62
C GLN A 168 -16.96 -8.50 1.09
N GLY A 169 -17.32 -9.61 0.46
CA GLY A 169 -17.38 -9.74 -1.00
C GLY A 169 -16.06 -10.15 -1.65
N GLN A 170 -15.19 -10.88 -0.93
CA GLN A 170 -13.93 -11.38 -1.49
C GLN A 170 -14.15 -12.38 -2.64
N ASP A 171 -15.21 -13.18 -2.56
CA ASP A 171 -15.71 -14.04 -3.64
C ASP A 171 -16.16 -13.22 -4.85
N VAL A 172 -16.94 -12.16 -4.63
CA VAL A 172 -17.33 -11.21 -5.70
C VAL A 172 -16.10 -10.63 -6.38
N VAL A 173 -15.11 -10.16 -5.60
CA VAL A 173 -13.87 -9.59 -6.14
C VAL A 173 -13.12 -10.56 -7.05
N LYS A 174 -13.12 -11.86 -6.75
CA LYS A 174 -12.47 -12.88 -7.60
C LYS A 174 -13.18 -13.06 -8.94
N GLU A 175 -14.50 -12.97 -8.94
CA GLU A 175 -15.32 -13.22 -10.13
C GLU A 175 -15.53 -11.98 -11.00
N LEU A 176 -15.20 -10.76 -10.52
CA LEU A 176 -15.35 -9.54 -11.33
C LEU A 176 -14.63 -9.65 -12.70
N THR A 177 -15.27 -9.15 -13.74
CA THR A 177 -14.74 -9.12 -15.11
C THR A 177 -14.82 -7.70 -15.68
N GLU A 178 -14.31 -7.48 -16.88
CA GLU A 178 -14.43 -6.18 -17.58
C GLU A 178 -15.87 -5.86 -18.02
N ASP A 179 -16.80 -6.83 -17.94
CA ASP A 179 -18.22 -6.62 -18.18
C ASP A 179 -18.95 -6.05 -16.95
N ASP A 180 -18.29 -6.01 -15.78
CA ASP A 180 -18.89 -5.54 -14.55
C ASP A 180 -18.79 -4.02 -14.35
N SER A 181 -19.75 -3.50 -13.59
CA SER A 181 -19.79 -2.10 -13.18
C SER A 181 -20.36 -1.93 -11.78
N ILE A 182 -20.05 -0.78 -11.18
CA ILE A 182 -20.66 -0.35 -9.92
C ILE A 182 -22.04 0.23 -10.23
N VAL A 183 -23.10 -0.33 -9.64
CA VAL A 183 -24.48 0.12 -9.80
C VAL A 183 -24.89 1.14 -8.75
N ALA A 184 -24.28 1.09 -7.57
CA ALA A 184 -24.45 2.04 -6.49
C ALA A 184 -23.24 2.02 -5.55
N SER A 185 -23.05 3.11 -4.82
CA SER A 185 -22.04 3.23 -3.79
C SER A 185 -22.60 3.96 -2.57
N SER A 186 -22.15 3.53 -1.39
CA SER A 186 -22.60 4.10 -0.12
C SER A 186 -21.54 3.94 0.97
N VAL A 187 -21.85 4.42 2.17
CA VAL A 187 -20.98 4.30 3.35
C VAL A 187 -21.82 3.87 4.54
N ARG A 188 -21.39 2.80 5.22
CA ARG A 188 -21.98 2.34 6.48
C ARG A 188 -21.01 2.42 7.65
N ALA A 189 -21.55 2.28 8.86
CA ALA A 189 -20.72 2.11 10.06
C ALA A 189 -20.09 0.71 10.08
N LYS A 190 -18.93 0.62 10.73
CA LYS A 190 -18.27 -0.65 11.02
C LYS A 190 -19.12 -1.52 11.95
N THR A 191 -19.07 -2.83 11.71
CA THR A 191 -19.62 -3.90 12.54
C THR A 191 -18.49 -4.73 13.18
N PRO A 192 -18.75 -5.52 14.24
CA PRO A 192 -17.77 -6.44 14.80
C PRO A 192 -17.25 -7.48 13.79
N GLU A 193 -18.09 -7.91 12.85
CA GLU A 193 -17.74 -8.87 11.81
C GLU A 193 -16.67 -8.32 10.86
N ASP A 194 -16.71 -7.01 10.60
CA ASP A 194 -15.69 -6.34 9.78
C ASP A 194 -14.32 -6.35 10.46
N ASP A 195 -14.25 -6.22 11.79
CA ASP A 195 -12.99 -6.33 12.53
C ASP A 195 -12.40 -7.74 12.39
N LYS A 196 -13.24 -8.76 12.57
CA LYS A 196 -12.82 -10.15 12.43
C LYS A 196 -12.32 -10.43 11.01
N ALA A 197 -13.05 -9.98 10.00
CA ALA A 197 -12.65 -10.13 8.60
C ALA A 197 -11.29 -9.46 8.34
N LEU A 198 -11.06 -8.24 8.85
CA LEU A 198 -9.78 -7.57 8.70
C LEU A 198 -8.63 -8.36 9.37
N VAL A 199 -8.85 -8.89 10.56
CA VAL A 199 -7.86 -9.74 11.25
C VAL A 199 -7.52 -10.98 10.42
N ASP A 200 -8.52 -11.65 9.86
CA ASP A 200 -8.33 -12.85 9.04
C ASP A 200 -7.53 -12.53 7.77
N ILE A 201 -7.82 -11.41 7.11
CA ILE A 201 -7.06 -10.91 5.94
C ILE A 201 -5.60 -10.62 6.31
N MET A 202 -5.36 -9.97 7.45
CA MET A 202 -4.00 -9.63 7.89
C MET A 202 -3.19 -10.87 8.26
N LYS A 203 -3.82 -11.86 8.90
CA LYS A 203 -3.18 -13.16 9.17
C LYS A 203 -2.79 -13.85 7.88
N GLN A 204 -3.70 -13.89 6.90
CA GLN A 204 -3.42 -14.47 5.59
C GLN A 204 -2.28 -13.72 4.88
N GLY A 205 -2.33 -12.39 4.83
CA GLY A 205 -1.29 -11.59 4.20
C GLY A 205 0.10 -11.75 4.84
N ASN A 206 0.17 -11.87 6.17
CA ASN A 206 1.43 -12.14 6.86
C ASN A 206 2.01 -13.53 6.53
N MET A 207 1.15 -14.54 6.36
CA MET A 207 1.59 -15.85 5.87
C MET A 207 2.12 -15.75 4.44
N ASP A 208 1.40 -15.06 3.56
CA ASP A 208 1.77 -14.89 2.15
C ASP A 208 3.10 -14.13 1.97
N HIS A 209 3.40 -13.18 2.86
CA HIS A 209 4.66 -12.42 2.85
C HIS A 209 5.81 -13.08 3.61
N GLY A 210 5.61 -14.26 4.23
CA GLY A 210 6.64 -14.94 5.01
C GLY A 210 7.08 -14.18 6.26
N THR A 211 6.31 -13.19 6.70
CA THR A 211 6.58 -12.36 7.87
C THR A 211 5.59 -12.72 8.98
N ALA A 212 5.89 -13.80 9.71
CA ALA A 212 5.18 -14.10 10.95
C ALA A 212 5.76 -13.23 12.09
N THR A 213 5.41 -11.94 12.17
CA THR A 213 5.96 -11.06 13.22
C THR A 213 5.02 -9.94 13.69
N GLN A 214 4.86 -9.85 15.01
CA GLN A 214 4.34 -8.77 15.86
C GLN A 214 2.88 -8.29 15.67
N PHE A 215 2.32 -8.32 14.47
CA PHE A 215 0.94 -7.85 14.19
C PHE A 215 -0.13 -8.71 14.84
N GLU A 216 0.06 -10.03 14.84
CA GLU A 216 -0.84 -10.97 15.52
C GLU A 216 -0.95 -10.71 17.01
N MET A 217 0.09 -10.18 17.66
CA MET A 217 0.07 -9.95 19.10
C MET A 217 -0.63 -8.64 19.47
N LYS A 218 -0.43 -7.56 18.72
CA LYS A 218 -0.95 -6.23 19.09
C LYS A 218 -2.42 -6.04 18.73
N ALA A 219 -2.81 -6.42 17.52
CA ALA A 219 -4.21 -6.31 17.07
C ALA A 219 -5.12 -7.27 17.86
N THR A 220 -4.65 -8.50 18.14
CA THR A 220 -5.39 -9.45 18.98
C THR A 220 -5.46 -8.96 20.43
N ALA A 221 -4.39 -8.43 21.02
CA ALA A 221 -4.42 -7.93 22.40
C ALA A 221 -5.31 -6.69 22.56
N GLU A 222 -5.32 -5.74 21.61
CA GLU A 222 -6.21 -4.57 21.67
C GLU A 222 -7.67 -4.97 21.41
N PHE A 223 -7.92 -5.94 20.53
CA PHE A 223 -9.24 -6.51 20.28
C PHE A 223 -9.77 -7.28 21.50
N GLU A 224 -8.95 -8.12 22.11
CA GLU A 224 -9.27 -8.85 23.34
C GLU A 224 -9.50 -7.88 24.49
N ALA A 225 -8.69 -6.83 24.63
CA ALA A 225 -8.87 -5.81 25.67
C ALA A 225 -10.19 -5.03 25.51
N GLU A 226 -10.56 -4.66 24.28
CA GLU A 226 -11.83 -3.97 24.01
C GLU A 226 -13.04 -4.90 24.16
N ALA A 227 -12.91 -6.17 23.78
CA ALA A 227 -13.94 -7.19 24.00
C ALA A 227 -14.16 -7.43 25.51
N VAL A 228 -13.09 -7.56 26.28
CA VAL A 228 -13.13 -7.70 27.75
C VAL A 228 -13.72 -6.45 28.39
N ARG A 229 -13.36 -5.24 27.95
CA ARG A 229 -13.95 -3.99 28.43
C ARG A 229 -15.46 -3.96 28.21
N LYS A 230 -15.92 -4.27 27.00
CA LYS A 230 -17.36 -4.31 26.68
C LYS A 230 -18.11 -5.40 27.46
N MET A 231 -17.50 -6.56 27.68
CA MET A 231 -18.08 -7.60 28.54
C MET A 231 -18.17 -7.16 30.00
N SER A 232 -17.18 -6.41 30.51
CA SER A 232 -17.21 -5.88 31.87
C SER A 232 -18.25 -4.77 32.08
N GLU A 233 -18.54 -3.97 31.04
CA GLU A 233 -19.58 -2.93 31.06
C GLU A 233 -21.01 -3.51 30.97
N GLN A 234 -21.17 -4.74 30.49
CA GLN A 234 -22.46 -5.42 30.35
C GLN A 234 -22.82 -6.33 31.52
N LEU A 235 -21.91 -6.54 32.48
CA LEU A 235 -22.24 -7.24 33.72
C LEU A 235 -23.01 -6.28 34.64
N PRO A 236 -24.30 -6.54 34.94
CA PRO A 236 -25.02 -5.74 35.92
C PRO A 236 -24.25 -5.81 37.25
N GLY A 237 -24.03 -4.64 37.85
CA GLY A 237 -23.28 -4.48 39.08
C GLY A 237 -23.69 -5.54 40.09
N LYS A 238 -22.68 -6.21 40.65
CA LYS A 238 -22.86 -7.02 41.86
C LYS A 238 -23.64 -6.17 42.86
N MET A 239 -24.80 -6.68 43.24
CA MET A 239 -25.57 -6.21 44.38
C MET A 239 -24.61 -6.08 45.57
N ASP A 240 -24.46 -4.87 46.07
CA ASP A 240 -24.06 -4.65 47.45
C ASP A 240 -25.20 -5.20 48.32
N GLU A 241 -24.96 -6.37 48.93
CA GLU A 241 -25.36 -6.79 50.29
C GLU A 241 -24.90 -8.23 50.58
#